data_AF-A0A5C7WLN2-F1
#
_entry.id   AF-A0A5C7WLN2-F1
#
_cell.length_a   1.000
_cell.length_b   1.000
_cell.length_c   1.000
_cell.angle_alpha   90.00
_cell.angle_beta   90.00
_cell.angle_gamma   90.00
#
_symmetry.space_group_name_H-M   'P 1'
#
loop_
_entity.id
_entity.type
_entity.pdbx_description
1 polymer ?
#
loop_
_entity_poly.entity_id
_entity_poly.type
_entity_poly.pdbx_seq_one_letter_code
_entity_poly.pdbx_strand_id
1 'polypeptide(L)'
;AMHLAGVTTAVASCGTAFGDEHLGMLRRLMMDDKFFRGELIYVFDGDAAGQAAALKAFAGEQNLAGQSFVAVADDGMDPCDLRLKAGDGALRVLVARRVPLFEFAIRTALSEHDLDNAEGRVSALRRCVPMVAQIKDPTLRDEYARQLAGWVGWDDVAQVIGRVREEATRKPGARGGERLSPARPESGPRTGPSARPDPRDPTLWPQREALKAALQYPALAGPVFDSLTIDSFTHPGYVAVRRAIEAAGGAARGLTGAQWLDTVREQAATPAVEGLITELGVESINVDDEDRLRRYIGGVLARLQEVWVGRQIAEVKSKLQRMSPVEQSDEYHALFGDLVALESYRRSLLEQASGDDLSA
;
A
#
# COMPACT_ATOMS: atom_id res chain seq x y z
N ALA A 1 -6.17 20.25 33.03
CA ALA A 1 -4.79 19.73 32.92
C ALA A 1 -4.14 20.10 31.58
N MET A 2 -4.67 19.62 30.45
CA MET A 2 -4.13 19.86 29.10
C MET A 2 -3.85 21.33 28.74
N HIS A 3 -4.84 22.21 28.90
CA HIS A 3 -4.68 23.64 28.62
C HIS A 3 -3.60 24.30 29.46
N LEU A 4 -3.56 24.00 30.77
CA LEU A 4 -2.53 24.52 31.68
C LEU A 4 -1.13 24.02 31.31
N ALA A 5 -1.03 22.80 30.80
CA ALA A 5 0.21 22.25 30.28
C ALA A 5 0.58 22.79 28.88
N GLY A 6 -0.15 23.77 28.33
CA GLY A 6 0.14 24.38 27.02
C GLY A 6 -0.41 23.61 25.83
N VAL A 7 -1.21 22.56 26.03
CA VAL A 7 -1.99 21.90 24.98
C VAL A 7 -3.34 22.61 24.89
N THR A 8 -3.37 23.75 24.18
CA THR A 8 -4.53 24.66 24.10
C THR A 8 -5.62 24.21 23.14
N THR A 9 -5.40 23.10 22.43
CA THR A 9 -6.35 22.52 21.47
C THR A 9 -7.24 21.44 22.08
N ALA A 10 -7.06 21.11 23.36
CA ALA A 10 -7.81 20.04 24.02
C ALA A 10 -9.28 20.41 24.26
N VAL A 11 -10.18 19.49 23.97
CA VAL A 11 -11.63 19.60 24.22
C VAL A 11 -12.16 18.28 24.80
N ALA A 12 -13.32 18.30 25.44
CA ALA A 12 -13.96 17.12 26.02
C ALA A 12 -15.49 17.16 25.79
N SER A 13 -16.13 16.00 25.70
CA SER A 13 -17.59 15.89 25.69
C SER A 13 -18.16 16.02 27.11
N CYS A 14 -19.30 16.70 27.26
CA CYS A 14 -19.92 16.94 28.56
C CYS A 14 -21.03 15.90 28.83
N GLY A 15 -20.70 14.83 29.56
CA GLY A 15 -21.70 13.86 30.04
C GLY A 15 -22.27 12.92 28.99
N THR A 16 -21.69 12.88 27.79
CA THR A 16 -22.09 12.00 26.69
C THR A 16 -20.87 11.40 26.00
N ALA A 17 -21.06 10.25 25.34
CA ALA A 17 -20.01 9.66 24.51
C ALA A 17 -19.70 10.60 23.33
N PHE A 18 -18.43 10.67 22.95
CA PHE A 18 -18.02 11.35 21.73
C PHE A 18 -18.65 10.66 20.51
N GLY A 19 -19.07 11.43 19.51
CA GLY A 19 -19.88 10.92 18.40
C GLY A 19 -19.88 11.84 17.18
N ASP A 20 -20.63 11.47 16.16
CA ASP A 20 -20.57 12.07 14.82
C ASP A 20 -20.87 13.57 14.79
N GLU A 21 -21.78 14.05 15.65
CA GLU A 21 -22.11 15.48 15.74
C GLU A 21 -20.95 16.32 16.28
N HIS A 22 -20.25 15.82 17.30
CA HIS A 22 -19.06 16.46 17.85
C HIS A 22 -17.94 16.50 16.80
N LEU A 23 -17.76 15.39 16.08
CA LEU A 23 -16.78 15.29 15.01
C LEU A 23 -17.11 16.25 13.85
N GLY A 24 -18.39 16.36 13.48
CA GLY A 24 -18.87 17.31 12.48
C GLY A 24 -18.56 18.76 12.85
N MET A 25 -18.73 19.13 14.14
CA MET A 25 -18.37 20.45 14.63
C MET A 25 -16.85 20.70 14.54
N LEU A 26 -16.02 19.78 15.04
CA LEU A 26 -14.56 19.91 14.98
C LEU A 26 -14.08 20.01 13.52
N ARG A 27 -14.65 19.20 12.63
CA ARG A 27 -14.36 19.25 11.20
C ARG A 27 -14.63 20.63 10.61
N ARG A 28 -15.76 21.26 10.96
CA ARG A 28 -16.09 22.60 10.49
C ARG A 28 -15.07 23.65 10.95
N LEU A 29 -14.53 23.50 12.16
CA LEU A 29 -13.52 24.40 12.72
C LEU A 29 -12.12 24.20 12.13
N MET A 30 -11.83 23.00 11.61
CA MET A 30 -10.54 22.63 11.02
C MET A 30 -10.50 22.74 9.48
N MET A 31 -11.58 23.20 8.84
CA MET A 31 -11.61 23.42 7.39
C MET A 31 -11.21 24.85 7.03
N ASP A 32 -10.22 24.99 6.14
CA ASP A 32 -9.95 26.22 5.40
C ASP A 32 -10.01 25.92 3.89
N ASP A 33 -10.90 26.64 3.19
CA ASP A 33 -11.01 26.83 1.74
C ASP A 33 -10.58 25.70 0.77
N LYS A 34 -11.11 24.48 0.97
CA LYS A 34 -11.18 23.32 0.03
C LYS A 34 -10.32 22.11 0.41
N PHE A 35 -9.51 22.15 1.46
CA PHE A 35 -8.76 20.98 1.93
C PHE A 35 -8.82 20.83 3.45
N PHE A 36 -9.11 19.61 3.93
CA PHE A 36 -8.99 19.28 5.35
C PHE A 36 -7.50 19.13 5.71
N ARG A 37 -6.99 20.02 6.56
CA ARG A 37 -5.62 20.00 7.08
C ARG A 37 -5.65 20.02 8.60
N GLY A 38 -5.96 18.88 9.20
CA GLY A 38 -6.02 18.73 10.66
C GLY A 38 -5.75 17.31 11.10
N GLU A 39 -5.42 17.16 12.38
CA GLU A 39 -5.23 15.87 13.04
C GLU A 39 -6.19 15.79 14.21
N LEU A 40 -6.89 14.67 14.34
CA LEU A 40 -7.76 14.41 15.47
C LEU A 40 -7.01 13.47 16.43
N ILE A 41 -6.71 13.95 17.63
CA ILE A 41 -5.94 13.19 18.63
C ILE A 41 -6.88 12.81 19.77
N TYR A 42 -7.26 11.54 19.81
CA TYR A 42 -8.00 10.97 20.92
C TYR A 42 -7.05 10.67 22.06
N VAL A 43 -7.26 11.33 23.19
CA VAL A 43 -6.54 11.02 24.42
C VAL A 43 -7.47 10.20 25.28
N PHE A 44 -7.16 8.92 25.44
CA PHE A 44 -7.92 8.00 26.27
C PHE A 44 -7.16 7.69 27.56
N ASP A 45 -7.92 7.44 28.61
CA ASP A 45 -7.41 6.81 29.81
C ASP A 45 -6.95 5.39 29.42
N GLY A 46 -5.82 4.92 29.94
CA GLY A 46 -5.25 3.62 29.54
C GLY A 46 -6.01 2.39 30.04
N ASP A 47 -7.30 2.55 30.35
CA ASP A 47 -8.18 1.48 30.80
C ASP A 47 -8.83 0.73 29.62
N ALA A 48 -9.47 -0.40 29.95
CA ALA A 48 -10.19 -1.21 28.97
C ALA A 48 -11.35 -0.45 28.30
N ALA A 49 -11.88 0.59 28.96
CA ALA A 49 -12.95 1.42 28.42
C ALA A 49 -12.45 2.37 27.32
N GLY A 50 -11.25 2.96 27.48
CA GLY A 50 -10.57 3.78 26.49
C GLY A 50 -10.22 3.00 25.22
N GLN A 51 -9.74 1.76 25.38
CA GLN A 51 -9.49 0.86 24.25
C GLN A 51 -10.78 0.50 23.50
N ALA A 52 -11.86 0.18 24.22
CA ALA A 52 -13.17 -0.10 23.61
C ALA A 52 -13.76 1.12 22.89
N ALA A 53 -13.55 2.32 23.43
CA ALA A 53 -13.97 3.57 22.81
C ALA A 53 -13.18 3.85 21.51
N ALA A 54 -11.86 3.58 21.49
CA ALA A 54 -11.04 3.68 20.28
C ALA A 54 -11.50 2.70 19.18
N LEU A 55 -11.81 1.45 19.54
CA LEU A 55 -12.36 0.45 18.62
C LEU A 55 -13.76 0.81 18.11
N LYS A 56 -14.57 1.51 18.91
CA LYS A 56 -15.89 2.00 18.49
C LYS A 56 -15.77 3.20 17.55
N ALA A 57 -14.83 4.10 17.80
CA ALA A 57 -14.51 5.20 16.89
C ALA A 57 -14.09 4.68 15.51
N PHE A 58 -13.25 3.64 15.47
CA PHE A 58 -12.87 2.94 14.24
C PHE A 58 -14.06 2.48 13.38
N ALA A 59 -15.14 1.98 14.01
CA ALA A 59 -16.31 1.48 13.29
C ALA A 59 -17.18 2.60 12.67
N GLY A 60 -17.22 3.79 13.27
CA GLY A 60 -17.97 4.95 12.78
C GLY A 60 -17.17 5.87 11.85
N GLU A 61 -15.84 5.93 12.02
CA GLU A 61 -14.98 7.00 11.52
C GLU A 61 -14.19 6.64 10.24
N GLN A 62 -14.79 5.88 9.32
CA GLN A 62 -14.06 5.41 8.13
C GLN A 62 -13.73 6.48 7.07
N ASN A 63 -14.24 7.71 7.22
CA ASN A 63 -13.99 8.81 6.29
C ASN A 63 -12.81 9.71 6.69
N LEU A 64 -12.27 9.56 7.91
CA LEU A 64 -11.17 10.39 8.44
C LEU A 64 -9.97 9.58 8.94
N ALA A 65 -10.01 8.26 8.83
CA ALA A 65 -9.10 7.39 9.56
C ALA A 65 -7.60 7.51 9.17
N GLY A 66 -7.26 8.25 8.11
CA GLY A 66 -5.87 8.63 7.80
C GLY A 66 -5.33 9.82 8.61
N GLN A 67 -6.18 10.52 9.37
CA GLN A 67 -5.85 11.74 10.14
C GLN A 67 -6.29 11.66 11.61
N SER A 68 -6.75 10.47 12.04
CA SER A 68 -7.14 10.19 13.42
C SER A 68 -6.02 9.43 14.14
N PHE A 69 -5.68 9.89 15.34
CA PHE A 69 -4.58 9.40 16.16
C PHE A 69 -5.08 9.13 17.58
N VAL A 70 -4.36 8.28 18.29
CA VAL A 70 -4.62 7.91 19.67
C VAL A 70 -3.36 8.18 20.50
N ALA A 71 -3.54 8.77 21.67
CA ALA A 71 -2.52 8.85 22.70
C ALA A 71 -3.08 8.26 24.00
N VAL A 72 -2.35 7.29 24.56
CA VAL A 72 -2.69 6.64 25.82
C VAL A 72 -1.55 6.87 26.79
N ALA A 73 -1.86 7.32 28.00
CA ALA A 73 -0.84 7.48 29.03
C ALA A 73 -0.47 6.12 29.64
N ASP A 74 0.80 6.01 30.03
CA ASP A 74 1.33 4.82 30.69
C ASP A 74 0.60 4.56 32.02
N ASP A 75 0.66 3.32 32.50
CA ASP A 75 0.10 2.88 33.79
C ASP A 75 -1.43 3.12 33.97
N GLY A 76 -2.17 3.34 32.87
CA GLY A 76 -3.62 3.59 32.95
C GLY A 76 -3.99 4.97 33.50
N MET A 77 -3.05 5.92 33.51
CA MET A 77 -3.26 7.26 34.04
C MET A 77 -4.14 8.11 33.13
N ASP A 78 -4.86 9.07 33.73
CA ASP A 78 -5.52 10.13 32.98
C ASP A 78 -4.57 11.33 32.77
N PRO A 79 -4.91 12.30 31.90
CA PRO A 79 -4.11 13.51 31.71
C PRO A 79 -3.92 14.37 32.97
N CYS A 80 -4.79 14.26 33.97
CA CYS A 80 -4.66 14.99 35.23
C CYS A 80 -3.60 14.35 36.13
N ASP A 81 -3.68 13.04 36.32
CA ASP A 81 -2.78 12.19 37.08
C ASP A 81 -1.38 12.22 36.48
N LEU A 82 -1.27 12.09 35.15
CA LEU A 82 0.02 12.19 34.46
C LEU A 82 0.69 13.55 34.72
N ARG A 83 -0.09 14.64 34.74
CA ARG A 83 0.42 15.97 35.05
C ARG A 83 0.86 16.10 36.50
N LEU A 84 0.12 15.50 37.44
CA LEU A 84 0.47 15.52 38.86
C LEU A 84 1.75 14.71 39.14
N LYS A 85 1.92 13.55 38.47
CA LYS A 85 3.07 12.66 38.65
C LYS A 85 4.32 13.15 37.91
N ALA A 86 4.18 13.55 36.65
CA ALA A 86 5.30 13.79 35.73
C ALA A 86 5.38 15.24 35.20
N GLY A 87 4.46 16.11 35.61
CA GLY A 87 4.47 17.53 35.25
C GLY A 87 3.89 17.85 33.88
N ASP A 88 3.87 19.15 33.55
CA ASP A 88 3.25 19.67 32.32
C ASP A 88 3.97 19.19 31.04
N GLY A 89 5.28 18.95 31.11
CA GLY A 89 6.06 18.45 29.98
C GLY A 89 5.60 17.07 29.48
N ALA A 90 5.16 16.20 30.39
CA ALA A 90 4.72 14.85 30.08
C ALA A 90 3.47 14.85 29.18
N LEU A 91 2.55 15.78 29.39
CA LEU A 91 1.35 15.90 28.55
C LEU A 91 1.66 16.32 27.12
N ARG A 92 2.65 17.20 26.91
CA ARG A 92 3.08 17.56 25.55
C ARG A 92 3.73 16.39 24.84
N VAL A 93 4.54 15.62 25.56
CA VAL A 93 5.19 14.41 25.03
C VAL A 93 4.15 13.34 24.68
N LEU A 94 3.13 13.15 25.53
CA LEU A 94 2.02 12.23 25.28
C LEU A 94 1.32 12.55 23.95
N VAL A 95 0.94 13.80 23.74
CA VAL A 95 0.28 14.25 22.50
C VAL A 95 1.21 14.19 21.29
N ALA A 96 2.50 14.48 21.48
CA ALA A 96 3.50 14.41 20.41
C ALA A 96 3.78 12.97 19.94
N ARG A 97 3.70 11.99 20.84
CA ARG A 97 3.93 10.55 20.57
C ARG A 97 2.66 9.78 20.20
N ARG A 98 1.60 10.49 19.77
CA ARG A 98 0.36 9.87 19.28
C ARG A 98 0.65 8.81 18.21
N VAL A 99 -0.14 7.75 18.22
CA VAL A 99 -0.07 6.62 17.28
C VAL A 99 -1.29 6.69 16.35
N PRO A 100 -1.17 6.35 15.05
CA PRO A 100 -2.33 6.27 14.17
C PRO A 100 -3.42 5.34 14.72
N LEU A 101 -4.69 5.72 14.58
CA LEU A 101 -5.83 4.97 15.12
C LEU A 101 -5.86 3.51 14.61
N PHE A 102 -5.56 3.31 13.32
CA PHE A 102 -5.48 1.98 12.71
C PHE A 102 -4.40 1.11 13.34
N GLU A 103 -3.19 1.66 13.51
CA GLU A 103 -2.08 0.96 14.15
C GLU A 103 -2.44 0.56 15.59
N PHE A 104 -3.00 1.50 16.36
CA PHE A 104 -3.41 1.24 17.73
C PHE A 104 -4.46 0.11 17.82
N ALA A 105 -5.50 0.15 16.98
CA ALA A 105 -6.55 -0.85 16.97
C ALA A 105 -6.02 -2.26 16.61
N ILE A 106 -5.14 -2.35 15.61
CA ILE A 106 -4.56 -3.64 15.19
C ILE A 106 -3.63 -4.18 16.27
N ARG A 107 -2.72 -3.35 16.80
CA ARG A 107 -1.78 -3.79 17.85
C ARG A 107 -2.49 -4.22 19.13
N THR A 108 -3.56 -3.52 19.51
CA THR A 108 -4.40 -3.92 20.65
C THR A 108 -5.01 -5.29 20.41
N ALA A 109 -5.59 -5.54 19.23
CA ALA A 109 -6.14 -6.85 18.88
C ALA A 109 -5.06 -7.96 18.82
N LEU A 110 -3.84 -7.63 18.39
CA LEU A 110 -2.72 -8.57 18.39
C LEU A 110 -2.26 -8.93 19.81
N SER A 111 -2.33 -7.99 20.76
CA SER A 111 -1.93 -8.22 22.15
C SER A 111 -2.79 -9.25 22.90
N GLU A 112 -3.98 -9.56 22.37
CA GLU A 112 -4.88 -10.60 22.90
C GLU A 112 -4.46 -12.03 22.49
N HIS A 113 -3.43 -12.17 21.65
CA HIS A 113 -2.99 -13.44 21.08
C HIS A 113 -1.52 -13.75 21.38
N ASP A 114 -1.21 -15.02 21.58
CA ASP A 114 0.17 -15.52 21.69
C ASP A 114 0.78 -15.67 20.28
N LEU A 115 1.78 -14.86 19.96
CA LEU A 115 2.43 -14.85 18.63
C LEU A 115 3.64 -15.81 18.55
N ASP A 116 4.05 -16.43 19.66
CA ASP A 116 5.19 -17.34 19.68
C ASP A 116 4.85 -18.71 19.10
N ASN A 117 3.57 -19.06 19.06
CA ASN A 117 3.08 -20.32 18.50
C ASN A 117 2.33 -20.13 17.17
N ALA A 118 2.31 -21.19 16.35
CA ALA A 118 1.71 -21.12 15.00
C ALA A 118 0.18 -20.90 15.04
N GLU A 119 -0.52 -21.50 16.00
CA GLU A 119 -1.98 -21.39 16.13
C GLU A 119 -2.41 -19.96 16.49
N GLY A 120 -1.68 -19.31 17.37
CA GLY A 120 -1.92 -17.94 17.81
C GLY A 120 -1.56 -16.93 16.73
N ARG A 121 -0.49 -17.15 15.94
CA ARG A 121 -0.24 -16.36 14.72
C ARG A 121 -1.37 -16.45 13.70
N VAL A 122 -1.91 -17.66 13.48
CA VAL A 122 -3.06 -17.86 12.58
C VAL A 122 -4.32 -17.20 13.14
N SER A 123 -4.57 -17.33 14.45
CA SER A 123 -5.72 -16.71 15.13
C SER A 123 -5.67 -15.18 15.07
N ALA A 124 -4.49 -14.61 15.32
CA ALA A 124 -4.21 -13.19 15.24
C ALA A 124 -4.47 -12.63 13.84
N LEU A 125 -3.99 -13.31 12.79
CA LEU A 125 -4.29 -12.92 11.41
C LEU A 125 -5.79 -13.02 11.12
N ARG A 126 -6.46 -14.10 11.56
CA ARG A 126 -7.91 -14.27 11.35
C ARG A 126 -8.72 -13.15 11.99
N ARG A 127 -8.27 -12.61 13.13
CA ARG A 127 -8.90 -11.50 13.83
C ARG A 127 -8.62 -10.14 13.20
N CYS A 128 -7.37 -9.89 12.80
CA CYS A 128 -6.89 -8.58 12.35
C CYS A 128 -7.10 -8.32 10.85
N VAL A 129 -7.07 -9.36 10.00
CA VAL A 129 -7.29 -9.21 8.55
C VAL A 129 -8.61 -8.51 8.23
N PRO A 130 -9.76 -8.85 8.85
CA PRO A 130 -11.01 -8.13 8.64
C PRO A 130 -10.97 -6.66 9.07
N MET A 131 -10.14 -6.30 10.05
CA MET A 131 -9.98 -4.90 10.48
C MET A 131 -9.21 -4.11 9.43
N VAL A 132 -8.11 -4.65 8.93
CA VAL A 132 -7.34 -4.01 7.84
C VAL A 132 -8.16 -3.94 6.54
N ALA A 133 -8.98 -4.96 6.26
CA ALA A 133 -9.84 -5.00 5.08
C ALA A 133 -10.90 -3.87 5.04
N GLN A 134 -11.30 -3.34 6.20
CA GLN A 134 -12.24 -2.23 6.30
C GLN A 134 -11.64 -0.87 5.89
N ILE A 135 -10.31 -0.79 5.71
CA ILE A 135 -9.65 0.43 5.25
C ILE A 135 -10.03 0.69 3.79
N LYS A 136 -10.70 1.83 3.57
CA LYS A 136 -11.20 2.24 2.25
C LYS A 136 -10.08 2.60 1.28
N ASP A 137 -9.05 3.27 1.77
CA ASP A 137 -7.88 3.63 0.98
C ASP A 137 -7.04 2.37 0.67
N PRO A 138 -6.89 1.97 -0.60
CA PRO A 138 -6.18 0.77 -0.97
C PRO A 138 -4.68 0.83 -0.66
N THR A 139 -4.06 2.01 -0.78
CA THR A 139 -2.63 2.20 -0.49
C THR A 139 -2.38 2.08 1.00
N LEU A 140 -3.20 2.74 1.82
CA LEU A 140 -3.11 2.64 3.27
C LEU A 140 -3.43 1.22 3.76
N ARG A 141 -4.39 0.54 3.13
CA ARG A 141 -4.73 -0.85 3.43
C ARG A 141 -3.57 -1.80 3.17
N ASP A 142 -2.91 -1.68 2.02
CA ASP A 142 -1.77 -2.54 1.66
C ASP A 142 -0.56 -2.27 2.58
N GLU A 143 -0.36 -1.02 3.00
CA GLU A 143 0.66 -0.65 3.99
C GLU A 143 0.42 -1.36 5.33
N TYR A 144 -0.79 -1.27 5.89
CA TYR A 144 -1.14 -1.95 7.13
C TYR A 144 -1.15 -3.47 6.99
N ALA A 145 -1.49 -4.02 5.83
CA ALA A 145 -1.38 -5.45 5.57
C ALA A 145 0.08 -5.93 5.61
N ARG A 146 1.02 -5.13 5.09
CA ARG A 146 2.46 -5.40 5.17
C ARG A 146 2.96 -5.36 6.61
N GLN A 147 2.57 -4.33 7.36
CA GLN A 147 2.95 -4.20 8.77
C GLN A 147 2.36 -5.30 9.64
N LEU A 148 1.10 -5.71 9.38
CA LEU A 148 0.44 -6.82 10.06
C LEU A 148 1.24 -8.14 9.93
N ALA A 149 1.75 -8.45 8.74
CA ALA A 149 2.62 -9.62 8.54
C ALA A 149 3.89 -9.53 9.42
N GLY A 150 4.50 -8.34 9.47
CA GLY A 150 5.66 -8.08 10.33
C GLY A 150 5.36 -8.20 11.82
N TRP A 151 4.24 -7.65 12.30
CA TRP A 151 3.84 -7.72 13.70
C TRP A 151 3.52 -9.14 14.17
N VAL A 152 2.89 -9.95 13.31
CA VAL A 152 2.59 -11.35 13.60
C VAL A 152 3.82 -12.25 13.47
N GLY A 153 4.89 -11.80 12.81
CA GLY A 153 6.03 -12.66 12.47
C GLY A 153 5.66 -13.72 11.44
N TRP A 154 4.93 -13.30 10.41
CA TRP A 154 4.54 -14.14 9.28
C TRP A 154 5.45 -13.89 8.09
N ASP A 155 6.16 -14.92 7.63
CA ASP A 155 7.21 -14.79 6.61
C ASP A 155 6.65 -14.42 5.23
N ASP A 156 5.47 -14.94 4.89
CA ASP A 156 4.82 -14.68 3.61
C ASP A 156 3.94 -13.43 3.68
N VAL A 157 4.58 -12.28 3.53
CA VAL A 157 3.92 -10.96 3.49
C VAL A 157 2.92 -10.87 2.34
N ALA A 158 3.23 -11.47 1.18
CA ALA A 158 2.36 -11.44 0.00
C ALA A 158 1.04 -12.19 0.27
N GLN A 159 1.10 -13.30 1.01
CA GLN A 159 -0.10 -14.03 1.44
C GLN A 159 -1.00 -13.18 2.34
N VAL A 160 -0.44 -12.42 3.29
CA VAL A 160 -1.23 -11.55 4.18
C VAL A 160 -1.91 -10.42 3.39
N ILE A 161 -1.17 -9.78 2.47
CA ILE A 161 -1.72 -8.75 1.57
C ILE A 161 -2.85 -9.34 0.71
N GLY A 162 -2.64 -10.52 0.12
CA GLY A 162 -3.65 -11.22 -0.67
C GLY A 162 -4.94 -11.48 0.13
N ARG A 163 -4.81 -12.02 1.35
CA ARG A 163 -5.95 -12.28 2.24
C ARG A 163 -6.71 -11.01 2.62
N VAL A 164 -6.01 -9.92 2.90
CA VAL A 164 -6.65 -8.61 3.20
C VAL A 164 -7.42 -8.08 2.00
N ARG A 165 -6.85 -8.18 0.79
CA ARG A 165 -7.53 -7.77 -0.45
C ARG A 165 -8.77 -8.62 -0.74
N GLU A 166 -8.66 -9.94 -0.60
CA GLU A 166 -9.79 -10.86 -0.73
C GLU A 166 -10.92 -10.52 0.25
N GLU A 167 -10.58 -10.33 1.53
CA GLU A 167 -11.56 -9.98 2.55
C GLU A 167 -12.19 -8.59 2.32
N ALA A 168 -11.43 -7.63 1.78
CA ALA A 168 -11.95 -6.30 1.42
C ALA A 168 -12.94 -6.35 0.24
N THR A 169 -12.76 -7.28 -0.69
CA THR A 169 -13.71 -7.49 -1.81
C THR A 169 -14.96 -8.28 -1.41
N ARG A 170 -14.93 -8.97 -0.27
CA ARG A 170 -16.08 -9.68 0.30
C ARG A 170 -17.08 -8.66 0.86
N LYS A 171 -18.24 -8.50 0.20
CA LYS A 171 -19.32 -7.64 0.69
C LYS A 171 -19.72 -8.05 2.13
N PRO A 172 -19.80 -7.11 3.09
CA PRO A 172 -20.33 -7.39 4.42
C PRO A 172 -21.85 -7.58 4.29
N GLY A 173 -22.32 -8.82 4.36
CA GLY A 173 -23.75 -9.14 4.25
C GLY A 173 -24.08 -10.62 3.98
N ALA A 174 -23.12 -11.44 3.58
CA ALA A 174 -23.36 -12.87 3.32
C ALA A 174 -23.11 -13.77 4.55
N ARG A 175 -23.54 -13.35 5.74
CA ARG A 175 -23.63 -14.22 6.93
C ARG A 175 -25.09 -14.42 7.31
N GLY A 176 -25.71 -15.43 6.71
CA GLY A 176 -27.04 -15.90 7.07
C GLY A 176 -27.46 -17.04 6.15
N GLY A 177 -27.30 -18.27 6.63
CA GLY A 177 -27.82 -19.46 5.94
C GLY A 177 -26.86 -20.64 5.93
N GLU A 178 -26.64 -21.24 7.09
CA GLU A 178 -26.22 -22.63 7.18
C GLU A 178 -27.25 -23.51 6.46
N ARG A 179 -26.83 -24.17 5.37
CA ARG A 179 -27.30 -25.51 5.05
C ARG A 179 -26.10 -26.37 4.71
N LEU A 180 -25.77 -27.19 5.71
CA LEU A 180 -24.98 -28.41 5.60
C LEU A 180 -25.48 -29.25 4.42
N SER A 181 -24.59 -29.56 3.48
CA SER A 181 -24.65 -30.79 2.69
C SER A 181 -23.23 -31.17 2.25
N PRO A 182 -22.96 -32.49 2.19
CA PRO A 182 -21.74 -33.05 2.74
C PRO A 182 -20.58 -33.09 1.74
N ALA A 183 -19.38 -33.06 2.32
CA ALA A 183 -18.12 -33.30 1.64
C ALA A 183 -18.14 -34.64 0.89
N ARG A 184 -17.75 -34.60 -0.38
CA ARG A 184 -17.09 -35.71 -1.06
C ARG A 184 -15.73 -35.25 -1.62
N PRO A 185 -14.76 -36.16 -1.65
CA PRO A 185 -13.33 -35.85 -1.58
C PRO A 185 -12.72 -35.55 -2.95
N GLU A 186 -11.44 -35.18 -2.92
CA GLU A 186 -10.51 -34.96 -4.04
C GLU A 186 -10.59 -33.55 -4.65
N SER A 187 -9.55 -32.73 -4.58
CA SER A 187 -8.23 -32.97 -5.16
C SER A 187 -7.27 -31.86 -4.71
N GLY A 188 -5.96 -32.12 -4.81
CA GLY A 188 -4.86 -31.22 -4.45
C GLY A 188 -4.85 -29.86 -5.18
N PRO A 189 -3.72 -29.12 -5.14
CA PRO A 189 -3.69 -27.68 -5.43
C PRO A 189 -4.31 -27.40 -6.80
N ARG A 190 -5.39 -26.61 -6.82
CA ARG A 190 -6.01 -26.16 -8.06
C ARG A 190 -5.08 -25.16 -8.75
N THR A 191 -4.09 -25.68 -9.46
CA THR A 191 -3.56 -25.06 -10.68
C THR A 191 -4.65 -25.20 -11.75
N GLY A 192 -5.43 -24.14 -11.93
CA GLY A 192 -6.46 -23.99 -12.97
C GLY A 192 -6.41 -22.56 -13.54
N PRO A 193 -6.89 -22.35 -14.77
CA PRO A 193 -6.25 -21.48 -15.76
C PRO A 193 -6.52 -19.99 -15.55
N SER A 194 -5.49 -19.15 -15.76
CA SER A 194 -5.62 -17.73 -16.09
C SER A 194 -6.46 -16.89 -15.11
N ALA A 195 -5.87 -16.50 -13.97
CA ALA A 195 -6.27 -15.25 -13.33
C ALA A 195 -5.94 -14.13 -14.32
N ARG A 196 -6.95 -13.60 -15.04
CA ARG A 196 -6.75 -12.42 -15.89
C ARG A 196 -6.57 -11.20 -14.97
N PRO A 197 -5.60 -10.32 -15.25
CA PRO A 197 -5.45 -9.10 -14.46
C PRO A 197 -6.70 -8.22 -14.59
N ASP A 198 -7.16 -7.63 -13.49
CA ASP A 198 -8.27 -6.67 -13.50
C ASP A 198 -7.80 -5.35 -14.14
N PRO A 199 -8.42 -4.88 -15.25
CA PRO A 199 -8.06 -3.61 -15.88
C PRO A 199 -8.25 -2.38 -14.99
N ARG A 200 -9.10 -2.47 -13.95
CA ARG A 200 -9.42 -1.34 -13.06
C ARG A 200 -8.55 -1.26 -11.81
N ASP A 201 -7.62 -2.20 -11.61
CA ASP A 201 -6.71 -2.18 -10.46
C ASP A 201 -5.65 -1.06 -10.63
N PRO A 202 -5.65 -0.01 -9.80
CA PRO A 202 -4.69 1.10 -9.92
C PRO A 202 -3.24 0.68 -9.70
N THR A 203 -2.98 -0.41 -8.96
CA THR A 203 -1.62 -0.92 -8.70
C THR A 203 -1.02 -1.58 -9.94
N LEU A 204 -1.89 -2.08 -10.81
CA LEU A 204 -1.57 -2.74 -12.06
C LEU A 204 -1.61 -1.79 -13.25
N TRP A 205 -2.17 -0.58 -13.08
CA TRP A 205 -2.29 0.42 -14.13
C TRP A 205 -0.94 0.76 -14.80
N PRO A 206 0.17 1.05 -14.10
CA PRO A 206 1.44 1.36 -14.77
C PRO A 206 1.97 0.18 -15.59
N GLN A 207 1.79 -1.05 -15.10
CA GLN A 207 2.20 -2.27 -15.79
C GLN A 207 1.38 -2.49 -17.06
N ARG A 208 0.06 -2.28 -16.97
CA ARG A 208 -0.86 -2.42 -18.08
C ARG A 208 -0.57 -1.39 -19.18
N GLU A 209 -0.45 -0.12 -18.80
CA GLU A 209 -0.17 0.97 -19.74
C GLU A 209 1.22 0.82 -20.38
N ALA A 210 2.23 0.35 -19.64
CA ALA A 210 3.55 0.05 -20.21
C ALA A 210 3.46 -1.07 -21.27
N LEU A 211 2.68 -2.13 -21.00
CA LEU A 211 2.46 -3.21 -21.98
C LEU A 211 1.66 -2.74 -23.19
N LYS A 212 0.63 -1.92 -23.01
CA LYS A 212 -0.11 -1.28 -24.12
C LYS A 212 0.84 -0.44 -24.97
N ALA A 213 1.68 0.38 -24.34
CA ALA A 213 2.67 1.21 -25.04
C ALA A 213 3.68 0.36 -25.82
N ALA A 214 4.18 -0.74 -25.25
CA ALA A 214 5.10 -1.66 -25.93
C ALA A 214 4.45 -2.42 -27.10
N LEU A 215 3.16 -2.76 -27.00
CA LEU A 215 2.44 -3.49 -28.04
C LEU A 215 1.95 -2.56 -29.16
N GLN A 216 1.46 -1.38 -28.84
CA GLN A 216 0.86 -0.44 -29.81
C GLN A 216 1.87 0.54 -30.39
N TYR A 217 2.85 0.98 -29.59
CA TYR A 217 3.85 1.98 -29.96
C TYR A 217 5.29 1.51 -29.67
N PRO A 218 5.72 0.35 -30.20
CA PRO A 218 7.02 -0.25 -29.91
C PRO A 218 8.21 0.68 -30.20
N ALA A 219 8.12 1.53 -31.24
CA ALA A 219 9.16 2.49 -31.56
C ALA A 219 9.35 3.59 -30.49
N LEU A 220 8.29 3.94 -29.76
CA LEU A 220 8.34 4.94 -28.68
C LEU A 220 8.70 4.29 -27.35
N ALA A 221 8.08 3.16 -27.03
CA ALA A 221 8.26 2.49 -25.75
C ALA A 221 9.54 1.65 -25.66
N GLY A 222 9.95 1.02 -26.77
CA GLY A 222 11.01 0.02 -26.83
C GLY A 222 12.33 0.40 -26.13
N PRO A 223 12.91 1.58 -26.38
CA PRO A 223 14.20 1.97 -25.78
C PRO A 223 14.25 1.90 -24.26
N VAL A 224 13.12 2.16 -23.60
CA VAL A 224 13.00 2.16 -22.12
C VAL A 224 12.32 0.88 -21.63
N PHE A 225 11.32 0.38 -22.37
CA PHE A 225 10.57 -0.81 -21.99
C PHE A 225 11.44 -2.07 -21.98
N ASP A 226 12.32 -2.23 -22.97
CA ASP A 226 13.17 -3.42 -23.08
C ASP A 226 14.25 -3.48 -21.99
N SER A 227 14.62 -2.33 -21.40
CA SER A 227 15.53 -2.27 -20.25
C SER A 227 14.86 -2.65 -18.93
N LEU A 228 13.53 -2.75 -18.90
CA LEU A 228 12.80 -3.18 -17.70
C LEU A 228 12.98 -4.67 -17.46
N THR A 229 13.30 -5.01 -16.22
CA THR A 229 13.35 -6.40 -15.76
C THR A 229 11.93 -6.97 -15.60
N ILE A 230 11.80 -8.28 -15.73
CA ILE A 230 10.54 -9.00 -15.53
C ILE A 230 9.95 -8.73 -14.14
N ASP A 231 10.79 -8.52 -13.13
CA ASP A 231 10.38 -8.23 -11.75
C ASP A 231 9.62 -6.90 -11.61
N SER A 232 9.66 -6.04 -12.63
CA SER A 232 8.82 -4.84 -12.69
C SER A 232 7.32 -5.17 -12.78
N PHE A 233 6.98 -6.39 -13.19
CA PHE A 233 5.60 -6.87 -13.33
C PHE A 233 5.21 -7.80 -12.17
N THR A 234 4.14 -7.48 -11.45
CA THR A 234 3.72 -8.23 -10.26
C THR A 234 2.64 -9.27 -10.56
N HIS A 235 1.85 -9.06 -11.61
CA HIS A 235 0.76 -9.96 -11.96
C HIS A 235 1.22 -11.06 -12.94
N PRO A 236 0.93 -12.36 -12.69
CA PRO A 236 1.39 -13.47 -13.53
C PRO A 236 1.01 -13.34 -15.02
N GLY A 237 -0.17 -12.79 -15.30
CA GLY A 237 -0.61 -12.49 -16.67
C GLY A 237 0.28 -11.48 -17.38
N TYR A 238 0.66 -10.39 -16.71
CA TYR A 238 1.53 -9.36 -17.30
C TYR A 238 2.98 -9.82 -17.41
N VAL A 239 3.45 -10.60 -16.43
CA VAL A 239 4.75 -11.30 -16.52
C VAL A 239 4.78 -12.19 -17.78
N ALA A 240 3.70 -12.93 -18.05
CA ALA A 240 3.63 -13.78 -19.23
C ALA A 240 3.62 -12.98 -20.55
N VAL A 241 2.93 -11.83 -20.60
CA VAL A 241 2.98 -10.92 -21.77
C VAL A 241 4.39 -10.34 -21.95
N ARG A 242 5.04 -9.86 -20.89
CA ARG A 242 6.41 -9.34 -20.95
C ARG A 242 7.40 -10.39 -21.45
N ARG A 243 7.25 -11.65 -21.04
CA ARG A 243 8.05 -12.78 -21.55
C ARG A 243 7.80 -13.05 -23.03
N ALA A 244 6.54 -12.97 -23.48
CA ALA A 244 6.21 -13.12 -24.89
C ALA A 244 6.84 -12.00 -25.75
N ILE A 245 6.82 -10.75 -25.27
CA ILE A 245 7.50 -9.61 -25.92
C ILE A 245 9.02 -9.85 -26.01
N GLU A 246 9.63 -10.37 -24.93
CA GLU A 246 11.07 -10.70 -24.92
C GLU A 246 11.41 -11.80 -25.91
N ALA A 247 10.62 -12.88 -25.92
CA ALA A 247 10.81 -14.01 -26.83
C ALA A 247 10.61 -13.61 -28.30
N ALA A 248 9.75 -12.61 -28.56
CA ALA A 248 9.61 -11.98 -29.87
C ALA A 248 10.82 -11.09 -30.25
N GLY A 249 11.76 -10.89 -29.33
CA GLY A 249 13.01 -10.15 -29.52
C GLY A 249 12.97 -8.69 -29.04
N GLY A 250 12.02 -8.32 -28.19
CA GLY A 250 11.89 -6.99 -27.62
C GLY A 250 11.10 -6.00 -28.49
N ALA A 251 10.55 -4.96 -27.87
CA ALA A 251 9.78 -3.93 -28.56
C ALA A 251 10.69 -3.04 -29.45
N ALA A 252 11.98 -2.92 -29.14
CA ALA A 252 12.95 -2.17 -29.93
C ALA A 252 13.44 -2.91 -31.20
N ARG A 253 12.92 -4.12 -31.50
CA ARG A 253 13.30 -4.94 -32.66
C ARG A 253 13.01 -4.29 -34.03
N GLY A 254 12.19 -3.25 -34.06
CA GLY A 254 11.86 -2.50 -35.28
C GLY A 254 10.67 -3.04 -36.07
N LEU A 255 9.94 -4.02 -35.54
CA LEU A 255 8.63 -4.43 -36.06
C LEU A 255 7.52 -3.54 -35.46
N THR A 256 6.49 -3.23 -36.23
CA THR A 256 5.38 -2.37 -35.80
C THR A 256 4.03 -2.89 -36.30
N GLY A 257 2.93 -2.45 -35.67
CA GLY A 257 1.57 -2.74 -36.15
C GLY A 257 1.19 -4.23 -36.05
N ALA A 258 0.38 -4.71 -36.99
CA ALA A 258 -0.16 -6.07 -36.94
C ALA A 258 0.92 -7.16 -36.93
N GLN A 259 1.98 -6.99 -37.74
CA GLN A 259 3.10 -7.96 -37.79
C GLN A 259 3.79 -8.12 -36.44
N TRP A 260 3.94 -7.03 -35.69
CA TRP A 260 4.48 -7.06 -34.34
C TRP A 260 3.57 -7.82 -33.38
N LEU A 261 2.27 -7.49 -33.37
CA LEU A 261 1.30 -8.16 -32.50
C LEU A 261 1.21 -9.67 -32.78
N ASP A 262 1.23 -10.07 -34.04
CA ASP A 262 1.21 -11.49 -34.41
C ASP A 262 2.49 -12.21 -33.96
N THR A 263 3.66 -11.59 -34.14
CA THR A 263 4.94 -12.14 -33.66
C THR A 263 4.94 -12.34 -32.14
N VAL A 264 4.41 -11.39 -31.37
CA VAL A 264 4.31 -11.51 -29.90
C VAL A 264 3.28 -12.57 -29.50
N ARG A 265 2.16 -12.67 -30.21
CA ARG A 265 1.12 -13.69 -29.96
C ARG A 265 1.61 -15.10 -30.20
N GLU A 266 2.44 -15.33 -31.22
CA GLU A 266 3.07 -16.63 -31.48
C GLU A 266 3.94 -17.12 -30.31
N GLN A 267 4.45 -16.20 -29.48
CA GLN A 267 5.24 -16.51 -28.28
C GLN A 267 4.38 -16.68 -27.02
N ALA A 268 3.05 -16.58 -27.11
CA ALA A 268 2.17 -16.72 -25.97
C ALA A 268 2.14 -18.17 -25.46
N ALA A 269 2.55 -18.37 -24.20
CA ALA A 269 2.60 -19.70 -23.59
C ALA A 269 1.21 -20.36 -23.42
N THR A 270 0.13 -19.58 -23.40
CA THR A 270 -1.24 -20.09 -23.23
C THR A 270 -2.25 -19.24 -24.03
N PRO A 271 -3.41 -19.82 -24.41
CA PRO A 271 -4.48 -19.06 -25.08
C PRO A 271 -5.00 -17.86 -24.26
N ALA A 272 -4.86 -17.91 -22.94
CA ALA A 272 -5.22 -16.79 -22.08
C ALA A 272 -4.28 -15.59 -22.22
N VAL A 273 -2.97 -15.85 -22.38
CA VAL A 273 -1.96 -14.82 -22.62
C VAL A 273 -2.14 -14.23 -24.02
N GLU A 274 -2.46 -15.07 -25.01
CA GLU A 274 -2.80 -14.61 -26.36
C GLU A 274 -4.00 -13.65 -26.37
N GLY A 275 -5.06 -13.99 -25.62
CA GLY A 275 -6.20 -13.10 -25.43
C GLY A 275 -5.84 -11.78 -24.75
N LEU A 276 -4.95 -11.82 -23.75
CA LEU A 276 -4.47 -10.62 -23.06
C LEU A 276 -3.60 -9.73 -23.97
N ILE A 277 -2.73 -10.30 -24.80
CA ILE A 277 -1.95 -9.55 -25.81
C ILE A 277 -2.90 -8.86 -26.79
N THR A 278 -3.92 -9.58 -27.25
CA THR A 278 -4.92 -9.02 -28.18
C THR A 278 -5.67 -7.85 -27.54
N GLU A 279 -6.13 -8.01 -26.30
CA GLU A 279 -6.81 -6.96 -25.53
C GLU A 279 -5.94 -5.72 -25.37
N LEU A 280 -4.70 -5.88 -24.91
CA LEU A 280 -3.75 -4.78 -24.70
C LEU A 280 -3.30 -4.13 -26.02
N GLY A 281 -3.29 -4.88 -27.12
CA GLY A 281 -2.93 -4.38 -28.45
C GLY A 281 -3.99 -3.48 -29.08
N VAL A 282 -5.24 -3.49 -28.59
CA VAL A 282 -6.35 -2.70 -29.15
C VAL A 282 -7.00 -1.74 -28.15
N GLU A 283 -6.73 -1.91 -26.86
CA GLU A 283 -7.27 -1.02 -25.82
C GLU A 283 -6.74 0.41 -25.97
N SER A 284 -7.64 1.38 -26.10
CA SER A 284 -7.29 2.76 -26.38
C SER A 284 -6.40 3.38 -25.30
N ILE A 285 -5.39 4.13 -25.74
CA ILE A 285 -4.66 5.10 -24.91
C ILE A 285 -5.34 6.44 -25.16
N ASN A 286 -6.06 6.94 -24.15
CA ASN A 286 -6.90 8.14 -24.27
C ASN A 286 -6.05 9.42 -24.27
N VAL A 287 -5.34 9.67 -25.37
CA VAL A 287 -4.51 10.85 -25.60
C VAL A 287 -4.73 11.36 -27.02
N ASP A 288 -5.19 12.60 -27.14
CA ASP A 288 -5.68 13.16 -28.41
C ASP A 288 -4.57 13.73 -29.33
N ASP A 289 -3.30 13.68 -28.92
CA ASP A 289 -2.18 14.38 -29.57
C ASP A 289 -0.87 13.57 -29.50
N GLU A 290 -0.06 13.60 -30.58
CA GLU A 290 1.18 12.79 -30.69
C GLU A 290 2.27 13.21 -29.70
N ASP A 291 2.42 14.52 -29.44
CA ASP A 291 3.40 15.02 -28.46
C ASP A 291 2.98 14.70 -27.03
N ARG A 292 1.67 14.74 -26.75
CA ARG A 292 1.12 14.25 -25.48
C ARG A 292 1.29 12.75 -25.33
N LEU A 293 1.17 11.97 -26.42
CA LEU A 293 1.34 10.53 -26.40
C LEU A 293 2.78 10.14 -26.04
N ARG A 294 3.78 10.82 -26.61
CA ARG A 294 5.20 10.60 -26.27
C ARG A 294 5.48 10.86 -24.79
N ARG A 295 5.00 11.99 -24.26
CA ARG A 295 5.14 12.33 -22.84
C ARG A 295 4.38 11.37 -21.94
N TYR A 296 3.19 10.94 -22.35
CA TYR A 296 2.39 9.95 -21.62
C TYR A 296 3.13 8.61 -21.50
N ILE A 297 3.62 8.07 -22.62
CA ILE A 297 4.38 6.81 -22.63
C ILE A 297 5.64 6.94 -21.78
N GLY A 298 6.39 8.04 -21.94
CA GLY A 298 7.56 8.34 -21.11
C GLY A 298 7.24 8.33 -19.61
N GLY A 299 6.18 9.03 -19.21
CA GLY A 299 5.76 9.11 -17.81
C GLY A 299 5.30 7.76 -17.23
N VAL A 300 4.58 6.95 -18.02
CA VAL A 300 4.17 5.59 -17.62
C VAL A 300 5.39 4.69 -17.40
N LEU A 301 6.36 4.72 -18.31
CA LEU A 301 7.58 3.91 -18.20
C LEU A 301 8.45 4.39 -17.03
N ALA A 302 8.59 5.69 -16.84
CA ALA A 302 9.30 6.28 -15.69
C ALA A 302 8.65 5.86 -14.37
N ARG A 303 7.32 5.84 -14.28
CA ARG A 303 6.58 5.37 -13.10
C ARG A 303 6.84 3.90 -12.80
N LEU A 304 6.92 3.06 -13.83
CA LEU A 304 7.22 1.64 -13.66
C LEU A 304 8.68 1.40 -13.23
N GLN A 305 9.62 2.16 -13.81
CA GLN A 305 11.03 2.15 -13.39
C GLN A 305 11.20 2.61 -11.94
N GLU A 306 10.48 3.66 -11.52
CA GLU A 306 10.54 4.22 -10.16
C GLU A 306 10.19 3.18 -9.11
N VAL A 307 9.15 2.38 -9.34
CA VAL A 307 8.75 1.29 -8.44
C VAL A 307 9.86 0.23 -8.33
N TRP A 308 10.54 -0.10 -9.42
CA TRP A 308 11.65 -1.05 -9.41
C TRP A 308 12.87 -0.49 -8.66
N VAL A 309 13.27 0.76 -8.95
CA VAL A 309 14.37 1.45 -8.25
C VAL A 309 14.08 1.58 -6.75
N GLY A 310 12.83 1.85 -6.37
CA GLY A 310 12.40 1.90 -4.97
C GLY A 310 12.65 0.59 -4.20
N ARG A 311 12.50 -0.57 -4.86
CA ARG A 311 12.82 -1.87 -4.24
C ARG A 311 14.33 -2.08 -4.09
N GLN A 312 15.10 -1.72 -5.12
CA GLN A 312 16.57 -1.79 -5.05
C GLN A 312 17.13 -0.90 -3.92
N ILE A 313 16.59 0.31 -3.75
CA ILE A 313 16.91 1.19 -2.61
C ILE A 313 16.60 0.51 -1.28
N ALA A 314 15.46 -0.15 -1.14
CA ALA A 314 15.08 -0.84 0.09
C ALA A 314 16.04 -2.00 0.41
N GLU A 315 16.46 -2.76 -0.60
CA GLU A 315 17.45 -3.83 -0.47
C GLU A 315 18.82 -3.31 -0.03
N VAL A 316 19.32 -2.25 -0.70
CA VAL A 316 20.61 -1.63 -0.35
C VAL A 316 20.57 -1.03 1.06
N LYS A 317 19.48 -0.35 1.45
CA LYS A 317 19.28 0.15 2.82
C LYS A 317 19.28 -0.99 3.85
N SER A 318 18.60 -2.10 3.56
CA SER A 318 18.59 -3.27 4.44
C SER A 318 19.97 -3.92 4.57
N LYS A 319 20.78 -3.93 3.51
CA LYS A 319 22.17 -4.40 3.56
C LYS A 319 23.03 -3.48 4.42
N LEU A 320 22.97 -2.16 4.19
CA LEU A 320 23.71 -1.14 4.96
C LEU A 320 23.37 -1.17 6.46
N GLN A 321 22.11 -1.37 6.84
CA GLN A 321 21.70 -1.47 8.24
C GLN A 321 22.29 -2.68 8.98
N ARG A 322 22.62 -3.75 8.26
CA ARG A 322 23.17 -4.99 8.83
C ARG A 322 24.69 -5.03 8.81
N MET A 323 25.35 -4.08 8.14
CA MET A 323 26.80 -3.99 8.06
C MET A 323 27.36 -3.12 9.17
N SER A 324 28.50 -3.53 9.74
CA SER A 324 29.25 -2.72 10.70
C SER A 324 30.06 -1.64 9.95
N PRO A 325 29.81 -0.34 10.18
CA PRO A 325 30.54 0.73 9.51
C PRO A 325 32.04 0.76 9.86
N VAL A 326 32.43 0.11 10.96
CA VAL A 326 33.80 0.12 11.49
C VAL A 326 34.62 -1.07 10.98
N GLU A 327 34.00 -2.24 10.83
CA GLU A 327 34.69 -3.45 10.38
C GLU A 327 34.72 -3.57 8.85
N GLN A 328 33.75 -2.96 8.15
CA GLN A 328 33.55 -3.08 6.70
C GLN A 328 33.43 -1.69 6.04
N SER A 329 34.36 -0.78 6.35
CA SER A 329 34.30 0.63 5.94
C SER A 329 34.25 0.82 4.42
N ASP A 330 35.12 0.16 3.65
CA ASP A 330 35.17 0.33 2.19
C ASP A 330 33.88 -0.15 1.49
N GLU A 331 33.36 -1.33 1.87
CA GLU A 331 32.12 -1.86 1.30
C GLU A 331 30.90 -1.02 1.72
N TYR A 332 30.90 -0.50 2.95
CA TYR A 332 29.86 0.41 3.43
C TYR A 332 29.83 1.72 2.61
N HIS A 333 31.00 2.34 2.38
CA HIS A 333 31.09 3.59 1.62
C HIS A 333 30.70 3.39 0.15
N ALA A 334 31.07 2.26 -0.47
CA ALA A 334 30.65 1.91 -1.82
C ALA A 334 29.12 1.79 -1.93
N LEU A 335 28.51 0.97 -1.06
CA LEU A 335 27.05 0.76 -1.05
C LEU A 335 26.27 2.05 -0.71
N PHE A 336 26.84 2.90 0.15
CA PHE A 336 26.26 4.21 0.43
C PHE A 336 26.30 5.14 -0.79
N GLY A 337 27.39 5.10 -1.56
CA GLY A 337 27.49 5.80 -2.84
C GLY A 337 26.43 5.35 -3.85
N ASP A 338 26.26 4.03 -4.00
CA ASP A 338 25.23 3.44 -4.85
C ASP A 338 23.82 3.84 -4.39
N LEU A 339 23.58 3.86 -3.08
CA LEU A 339 22.30 4.30 -2.52
C LEU A 339 21.97 5.75 -2.89
N VAL A 340 22.94 6.66 -2.77
CA VAL A 340 22.75 8.08 -3.14
C VAL A 340 22.46 8.22 -4.63
N ALA A 341 23.18 7.48 -5.47
CA ALA A 341 22.94 7.48 -6.91
C ALA A 341 21.52 6.97 -7.25
N LEU A 342 21.09 5.86 -6.64
CA LEU A 342 19.75 5.30 -6.83
C LEU A 342 18.65 6.25 -6.35
N GLU A 343 18.81 6.92 -5.20
CA GLU A 343 17.84 7.92 -4.70
C GLU A 343 17.75 9.13 -5.65
N SER A 344 18.88 9.60 -6.18
CA SER A 344 18.88 10.69 -7.15
C SER A 344 18.21 10.28 -8.47
N TYR A 345 18.46 9.06 -8.93
CA TYR A 345 17.81 8.50 -10.12
C TYR A 345 16.30 8.35 -9.92
N ARG A 346 15.87 7.83 -8.77
CA ARG A 346 14.44 7.71 -8.40
C ARG A 346 13.73 9.06 -8.43
N ARG A 347 14.36 10.12 -7.93
CA ARG A 347 13.80 11.49 -7.96
C ARG A 347 13.59 11.98 -9.39
N SER A 348 14.58 11.79 -10.28
CA SER A 348 14.44 12.15 -11.69
C SER A 348 13.31 11.38 -12.39
N LEU A 349 13.12 10.09 -12.06
CA LEU A 349 11.99 9.31 -12.56
C LEU A 349 10.63 9.82 -12.05
N LEU A 350 10.54 10.30 -10.80
CA LEU A 350 9.32 10.90 -10.27
C LEU A 350 8.98 12.22 -10.99
N GLU A 351 9.98 13.05 -11.30
CA GLU A 351 9.82 14.27 -12.09
C GLU A 351 9.28 13.94 -13.49
N GLN A 352 9.91 12.99 -14.20
CA GLN A 352 9.46 12.51 -15.50
C GLN A 352 8.04 11.90 -15.47
N ALA A 353 7.71 11.13 -14.43
CA ALA A 353 6.39 10.52 -14.26
C ALA A 353 5.28 11.55 -13.99
N SER A 354 5.61 12.67 -13.35
CA SER A 354 4.67 13.76 -13.07
C SER A 354 4.37 14.64 -14.29
N GLY A 355 5.19 14.54 -15.35
CA GLY A 355 5.08 15.38 -16.55
C GLY A 355 5.66 16.79 -16.39
N ASP A 356 6.29 17.08 -15.24
CA ASP A 356 6.97 18.35 -14.95
C ASP A 356 8.42 18.35 -15.47
N ASP A 357 8.60 18.18 -16.79
CA ASP A 357 9.83 18.64 -17.44
C ASP A 357 9.80 20.18 -17.44
N LEU A 358 10.21 20.78 -16.30
CA LEU A 358 10.43 22.21 -16.13
C LEU A 358 11.76 22.70 -16.77
N SER A 359 12.28 21.98 -17.77
CA SER A 359 13.40 22.46 -18.58
C SER A 359 13.29 22.03 -20.04
N ALA A 360 12.48 22.76 -20.79
CA ALA A 360 12.71 23.09 -22.20
C ALA A 360 12.16 24.49 -22.49
#